data_AF-A0A7J5WXR0-F1
#
_entry.id   AF-A0A7J5WXR0-F1
#
_cell.length_a   1.000
_cell.length_b   1.000
_cell.length_c   1.000
_cell.angle_alpha   90.00
_cell.angle_beta   90.00
_cell.angle_gamma   90.00
#
_symmetry.space_group_name_H-M   'P 1'
#
loop_
_entity.id
_entity.type
_entity.pdbx_description
1 polymer ?
#
loop_
_entity_poly.entity_id
_entity_poly.type
_entity_poly.pdbx_seq_one_letter_code
_entity_poly.pdbx_strand_id
1 'polypeptide(L)'
;MTYPPDGSGGYPPGGYPGAYGAGGYPQGPPPQPPRSPWTSPAVLVAIGAGVLLVVAGVLAAFLLIPSDEESADTTAATTTTPEPATITSTVTRSPTPPRTTVTTTQSPVPNRPTPTVTGADWQGFVTGPRCNAADDPAVAIGQTSRSRVVICQVGNQTGRWYYKGQAPEGGIELQFPTRVGNTFEARNGAVRYLVSPASLTIVEGGSVLTNEPMLAYWSLPG
;
A
#
# COMPACT_ATOMS: atom_id res chain seq x y z
N MET A 1 51.27 -17.11 -23.20
CA MET A 1 51.90 -17.06 -21.86
C MET A 1 50.77 -16.85 -20.86
N THR A 2 50.53 -17.61 -19.80
CA THR A 2 51.09 -18.84 -19.23
C THR A 2 50.06 -19.26 -18.18
N TYR A 3 49.62 -20.52 -18.21
CA TYR A 3 48.77 -21.12 -17.16
C TYR A 3 49.63 -21.38 -15.90
N PRO A 4 49.04 -21.31 -14.68
CA PRO A 4 49.74 -21.65 -13.44
C PRO A 4 49.98 -23.18 -13.31
N PRO A 5 51.03 -23.61 -12.57
CA PRO A 5 51.49 -24.98 -12.56
C PRO A 5 50.72 -25.93 -11.63
N ASP A 6 50.71 -27.19 -12.06
CA ASP A 6 50.22 -28.39 -11.41
C ASP A 6 50.83 -28.65 -10.02
N GLY A 7 49.97 -29.03 -9.07
CA GLY A 7 50.35 -29.63 -7.79
C GLY A 7 49.90 -31.09 -7.75
N SER A 8 50.81 -31.98 -8.14
CA SER A 8 50.68 -33.43 -8.13
C SER A 8 50.91 -34.04 -6.73
N GLY A 9 49.97 -34.86 -6.28
CA GLY A 9 50.13 -35.84 -5.19
C GLY A 9 48.77 -36.52 -4.98
N GLY A 10 48.56 -37.82 -5.16
CA GLY A 10 49.42 -38.96 -4.94
C GLY A 10 48.61 -39.90 -4.04
N TYR A 11 47.78 -40.77 -4.63
CA TYR A 11 47.07 -41.83 -3.91
C TYR A 11 48.04 -42.96 -3.56
N PRO A 12 47.87 -43.58 -2.38
CA PRO A 12 47.96 -45.04 -2.31
C PRO A 12 46.77 -45.71 -1.60
N PRO A 13 46.63 -47.05 -1.77
CA PRO A 13 45.36 -47.76 -1.73
C PRO A 13 45.09 -48.46 -0.39
N GLY A 14 43.85 -48.96 -0.26
CA GLY A 14 43.29 -49.51 0.96
C GLY A 14 43.92 -50.80 1.51
N GLY A 15 43.52 -51.09 2.75
CA GLY A 15 43.82 -52.33 3.46
C GLY A 15 43.15 -52.31 4.82
N TYR A 16 42.05 -53.04 4.97
CA TYR A 16 41.49 -53.40 6.28
C TYR A 16 42.24 -54.60 6.86
N PRO A 17 42.52 -54.59 8.16
CA PRO A 17 42.21 -55.76 8.98
C PRO A 17 41.45 -55.38 10.26
N GLY A 18 40.50 -56.24 10.63
CA GLY A 18 39.52 -55.98 11.71
C GLY A 18 39.87 -56.45 13.12
N ALA A 19 38.82 -56.38 13.96
CA ALA A 19 38.67 -56.80 15.37
C ALA A 19 39.50 -55.96 16.37
N TYR A 20 39.02 -55.47 17.51
CA TYR A 20 37.97 -55.86 18.46
C TYR A 20 37.73 -54.65 19.41
N GLY A 21 36.52 -54.43 19.92
CA GLY A 21 36.29 -53.39 20.95
C GLY A 21 34.82 -53.09 21.23
N ALA A 22 34.25 -53.82 22.19
CA ALA A 22 32.90 -53.62 22.71
C ALA A 22 32.80 -52.30 23.51
N GLY A 23 31.76 -51.51 23.24
CA GLY A 23 31.42 -50.31 24.01
C GLY A 23 30.08 -49.74 23.56
N GLY A 24 28.99 -50.42 23.91
CA GLY A 24 27.63 -49.93 23.65
C GLY A 24 27.24 -48.89 24.70
N TYR A 25 26.96 -47.65 24.27
CA TYR A 25 26.27 -46.67 25.10
C TYR A 25 24.76 -46.82 24.90
N PRO A 26 23.94 -46.94 25.96
CA PRO A 26 22.49 -46.97 25.81
C PRO A 26 21.98 -45.58 25.39
N GLN A 27 21.31 -45.51 24.24
CA GLN A 27 20.57 -44.32 23.81
C GLN A 27 19.32 -44.17 24.69
N GLY A 28 19.26 -43.12 25.51
CA GLY A 28 18.06 -42.74 26.23
C GLY A 28 16.96 -42.25 25.27
N PRO A 29 15.67 -42.34 25.65
CA PRO A 29 14.57 -41.86 24.82
C PRO A 29 14.67 -40.34 24.58
N PRO A 30 14.27 -39.86 23.38
CA PRO A 30 14.37 -38.45 23.04
C PRO A 30 13.47 -37.59 23.96
N PRO A 31 13.89 -36.35 24.29
CA PRO A 31 13.08 -35.43 25.08
C PRO A 31 11.78 -35.08 24.33
N GLN A 32 10.64 -35.12 25.03
CA GLN A 32 9.36 -34.71 24.48
C GLN A 32 9.33 -33.19 24.24
N PRO A 33 8.72 -32.70 23.15
CA PRO A 33 8.59 -31.28 22.89
C PRO A 33 7.73 -30.60 23.97
N PRO A 34 8.04 -29.33 24.33
CA PRO A 34 7.24 -28.57 25.29
C PRO A 34 5.82 -28.37 24.75
N ARG A 35 4.80 -28.66 25.57
CA ARG A 35 3.39 -28.46 25.22
C ARG A 35 3.08 -26.97 25.27
N SER A 36 2.57 -26.42 24.16
CA SER A 36 2.17 -25.01 24.08
C SER A 36 0.95 -24.73 24.97
N PRO A 37 0.95 -23.69 25.81
CA PRO A 37 -0.18 -23.37 26.68
C PRO A 37 -1.43 -22.91 25.90
N TRP A 38 -1.28 -22.58 24.62
CA TRP A 38 -2.32 -22.03 23.74
C TRP A 38 -3.41 -23.03 23.31
N THR A 39 -3.19 -24.34 23.49
CA THR A 39 -4.20 -25.38 23.20
C THR A 39 -4.97 -25.84 24.42
N SER A 40 -4.82 -25.16 25.56
CA SER A 40 -5.60 -25.46 26.77
C SER A 40 -7.05 -25.03 26.58
N PRO A 41 -8.05 -25.90 26.81
CA PRO A 41 -9.47 -25.56 26.63
C PRO A 41 -9.91 -24.38 27.50
N ALA A 42 -9.25 -24.16 28.65
CA ALA A 42 -9.48 -22.99 29.51
C ALA A 42 -9.11 -21.65 28.83
N VAL A 43 -8.05 -21.61 28.02
CA VAL A 43 -7.62 -20.39 27.30
C VAL A 43 -8.61 -20.07 26.18
N LEU A 44 -9.11 -21.08 25.48
CA LEU A 44 -10.13 -20.91 24.44
C LEU A 44 -11.46 -20.39 25.00
N VAL A 45 -11.88 -20.88 26.17
CA VAL A 45 -13.09 -20.39 26.86
C VAL A 45 -12.94 -18.94 27.30
N ALA A 46 -11.77 -18.55 27.82
CA ALA A 46 -11.51 -17.18 28.24
C ALA A 46 -11.54 -16.19 27.05
N ILE A 47 -10.98 -16.58 25.89
CA ILE A 47 -11.03 -15.77 24.67
C ILE A 47 -12.47 -15.61 24.18
N GLY A 48 -13.24 -16.71 24.13
CA GLY A 48 -14.64 -16.66 23.71
C GLY A 48 -15.49 -15.74 24.59
N ALA A 49 -15.32 -15.81 25.91
CA ALA A 49 -16.03 -14.93 26.85
C ALA A 49 -15.62 -13.45 26.68
N GLY A 50 -14.33 -13.17 26.46
CA GLY A 50 -13.83 -11.82 26.22
C GLY A 50 -14.41 -11.19 24.95
N VAL A 51 -14.43 -11.92 23.84
CA VAL A 51 -14.99 -11.42 22.56
C VAL A 51 -16.48 -11.09 22.70
N LEU A 52 -17.24 -11.95 23.41
CA LEU A 52 -18.68 -11.75 23.59
C LEU A 52 -19.00 -10.49 24.42
N LEU A 53 -18.18 -10.19 25.43
CA LEU A 53 -18.30 -8.96 26.22
C LEU A 53 -17.98 -7.70 25.40
N VAL A 54 -16.98 -7.75 24.52
CA VAL A 54 -16.63 -6.62 23.64
C VAL A 54 -17.75 -6.33 22.65
N VAL A 55 -18.32 -7.36 22.02
CA VAL A 55 -19.44 -7.19 21.07
C VAL A 55 -20.68 -6.61 21.76
N ALA A 56 -21.01 -7.09 22.96
CA ALA A 56 -22.12 -6.54 23.74
C ALA A 56 -21.88 -5.06 24.12
N GLY A 57 -20.65 -4.70 24.48
CA GLY A 57 -20.28 -3.32 24.80
C GLY A 57 -20.41 -2.36 23.60
N VAL A 58 -19.97 -2.77 22.41
CA VAL A 58 -20.06 -1.93 21.19
C VAL A 58 -21.51 -1.73 20.76
N LEU A 59 -22.35 -2.76 20.85
CA LEU A 59 -23.78 -2.64 20.55
C LEU A 59 -24.50 -1.72 21.56
N ALA A 60 -24.18 -1.83 22.85
CA ALA A 60 -24.72 -0.93 23.86
C ALA A 60 -24.28 0.53 23.62
N ALA A 61 -23.03 0.75 23.22
CA ALA A 61 -22.53 2.08 22.90
C ALA A 61 -23.24 2.70 21.69
N PHE A 62 -23.48 1.92 20.62
CA PHE A 62 -24.21 2.40 19.43
C PHE A 62 -25.68 2.74 19.71
N LEU A 63 -26.34 2.03 20.62
CA LEU A 63 -27.73 2.30 21.00
C LEU A 63 -27.89 3.50 21.94
N LEU A 64 -26.79 3.99 22.55
CA LEU A 64 -26.79 5.12 23.47
C LEU A 64 -26.34 6.44 22.83
N ILE A 65 -26.13 6.49 21.51
CA ILE A 65 -25.82 7.73 20.80
C ILE A 65 -27.14 8.49 20.56
N PRO A 66 -27.41 9.61 21.26
CA PRO A 66 -28.53 10.47 20.92
C PRO A 66 -28.34 11.02 19.50
N SER A 67 -29.40 10.96 18.70
CA SER A 67 -29.44 11.60 17.39
C SER A 67 -29.68 13.09 17.62
N ASP A 68 -28.61 13.87 17.70
CA ASP A 68 -28.72 15.33 17.72
C ASP A 68 -29.12 15.80 16.31
N GLU A 69 -30.42 16.05 16.14
CA GLU A 69 -30.96 16.83 15.03
C GLU A 69 -30.49 18.29 15.18
N GLU A 70 -29.36 18.63 14.56
CA GLU A 70 -28.92 20.02 14.46
C GLU A 70 -29.78 20.76 13.41
N SER A 71 -30.94 21.20 13.92
CA SER A 71 -31.59 22.48 13.69
C SER A 71 -30.88 23.39 12.68
N ALA A 72 -31.56 23.60 11.54
CA ALA A 72 -31.31 24.74 10.67
C ALA A 72 -31.37 26.03 11.51
N ASP A 73 -30.22 26.70 11.60
CA ASP A 73 -30.04 27.94 12.33
C ASP A 73 -30.95 29.03 11.71
N THR A 74 -32.11 29.23 12.33
CA THR A 74 -32.93 30.42 12.20
C THR A 74 -32.56 31.31 13.38
N THR A 75 -31.80 32.38 13.12
CA THR A 75 -31.81 33.53 14.02
C THR A 75 -32.07 34.80 13.21
N ALA A 76 -33.17 35.43 13.60
CA ALA A 76 -33.79 36.62 13.04
C ALA A 76 -32.98 37.90 13.32
N ALA A 77 -33.17 38.91 12.47
CA ALA A 77 -33.23 40.29 12.94
C ALA A 77 -33.95 41.22 11.92
N THR A 78 -35.07 41.76 12.39
CA THR A 78 -35.52 43.15 12.23
C THR A 78 -36.39 43.53 11.02
N THR A 79 -37.65 43.84 11.36
CA THR A 79 -38.65 44.62 10.65
C THR A 79 -38.12 45.95 10.12
N THR A 80 -38.28 46.25 8.82
CA THR A 80 -38.62 47.60 8.31
C THR A 80 -39.22 47.49 6.89
N THR A 81 -40.41 48.08 6.75
CA THR A 81 -41.15 48.56 5.56
C THR A 81 -40.44 48.55 4.19
N PRO A 82 -41.08 48.06 3.11
CA PRO A 82 -40.58 48.28 1.75
C PRO A 82 -41.03 49.64 1.20
N GLU A 83 -40.07 50.56 1.04
CA GLU A 83 -40.19 51.73 0.16
C GLU A 83 -39.72 51.33 -1.26
N PRO A 84 -40.47 51.63 -2.33
CA PRO A 84 -40.07 51.25 -3.68
C PRO A 84 -38.93 52.13 -4.19
N ALA A 85 -37.71 51.60 -4.21
CA ALA A 85 -36.59 52.22 -4.92
C ALA A 85 -36.65 51.90 -6.42
N THR A 86 -36.98 52.92 -7.21
CA THR A 86 -36.91 52.95 -8.67
C THR A 86 -35.49 52.64 -9.15
N ILE A 87 -35.30 51.50 -9.84
CA ILE A 87 -34.02 51.13 -10.44
C ILE A 87 -33.84 51.89 -11.76
N THR A 88 -32.98 52.90 -11.76
CA THR A 88 -32.55 53.60 -12.98
C THR A 88 -31.29 52.92 -13.52
N SER A 89 -31.38 52.35 -14.72
CA SER A 89 -30.25 51.69 -15.41
C SER A 89 -29.33 52.72 -16.06
N THR A 90 -28.27 53.11 -15.35
CA THR A 90 -27.19 53.93 -15.90
C THR A 90 -26.16 53.02 -16.59
N VAL A 91 -26.07 53.08 -17.92
CA VAL A 91 -25.06 52.37 -18.71
C VAL A 91 -23.73 53.11 -18.58
N THR A 92 -22.85 52.61 -17.71
CA THR A 92 -21.46 53.05 -17.64
C THR A 92 -20.61 52.17 -18.56
N ARG A 93 -20.16 52.72 -19.70
CA ARG A 93 -19.15 52.06 -20.56
C ARG A 93 -17.80 52.10 -19.85
N SER A 94 -17.36 50.95 -19.35
CA SER A 94 -16.03 50.76 -18.77
C SER A 94 -14.98 50.64 -19.90
N PRO A 95 -13.83 51.34 -19.84
CA PRO A 95 -12.79 51.24 -20.86
C PRO A 95 -12.09 49.87 -20.78
N THR A 96 -11.91 49.24 -21.95
CA THR A 96 -11.16 48.00 -22.15
C THR A 96 -9.73 48.13 -21.57
N PRO A 97 -9.33 47.32 -20.57
CA PRO A 97 -7.95 47.32 -20.10
C PRO A 97 -7.01 46.81 -21.20
N PRO A 98 -5.77 47.35 -21.29
CA PRO A 98 -4.80 46.91 -22.29
C PRO A 98 -4.48 45.41 -22.11
N ARG A 99 -4.47 44.68 -23.23
CA ARG A 99 -4.16 43.26 -23.30
C ARG A 99 -2.67 43.05 -22.99
N THR A 100 -2.36 42.64 -21.76
CA THR A 100 -1.00 42.18 -21.41
C THR A 100 -0.74 40.86 -22.12
N THR A 101 0.15 40.85 -23.11
CA THR A 101 0.68 39.62 -23.70
C THR A 101 1.58 38.96 -22.67
N VAL A 102 1.07 37.94 -21.98
CA VAL A 102 1.86 37.14 -21.05
C VAL A 102 2.73 36.20 -21.88
N THR A 103 4.00 36.55 -22.06
CA THR A 103 5.00 35.63 -22.60
C THR A 103 5.31 34.60 -21.52
N THR A 104 4.62 33.47 -21.53
CA THR A 104 4.92 32.35 -20.64
C THR A 104 6.26 31.75 -21.05
N THR A 105 7.32 32.07 -20.31
CA THR A 105 8.59 31.34 -20.36
C THR A 105 8.29 29.90 -19.96
N GLN A 106 8.24 29.00 -20.95
CA GLN A 106 7.98 27.58 -20.73
C GLN A 106 9.22 26.98 -20.05
N SER A 107 9.13 26.75 -18.74
CA SER A 107 10.13 25.97 -18.01
C SER A 107 10.32 24.61 -18.71
N PRO A 108 11.56 24.09 -18.80
CA PRO A 108 11.80 22.79 -19.41
C PRO A 108 10.97 21.72 -18.68
N VAL A 109 10.07 21.07 -19.41
CA VAL A 109 9.27 19.96 -18.88
C VAL A 109 10.25 18.85 -18.47
N PRO A 110 10.26 18.40 -17.21
CA PRO A 110 11.10 17.29 -16.80
C PRO A 110 10.83 16.07 -17.70
N ASN A 111 11.89 15.40 -18.16
CA ASN A 111 11.73 14.16 -18.92
C ASN A 111 11.15 13.08 -17.98
N ARG A 112 9.84 12.89 -18.03
CA ARG A 112 9.11 11.95 -17.17
C ARG A 112 8.88 10.65 -17.94
N PRO A 113 9.11 9.48 -17.30
CA PRO A 113 8.77 8.20 -17.89
C PRO A 113 7.29 8.12 -18.26
N THR A 114 6.97 7.60 -19.44
CA THR A 114 5.59 7.37 -19.88
C THR A 114 5.20 5.93 -19.60
N PRO A 115 4.20 5.68 -18.74
CA PRO A 115 3.69 4.34 -18.51
C PRO A 115 3.00 3.75 -19.73
N THR A 116 3.07 2.44 -19.89
CA THR A 116 2.39 1.69 -20.96
C THR A 116 0.96 1.26 -20.58
N VAL A 117 0.53 1.51 -19.34
CA VAL A 117 -0.81 1.18 -18.86
C VAL A 117 -1.82 2.18 -19.41
N THR A 118 -2.91 1.69 -20.02
CA THR A 118 -3.93 2.55 -20.64
C THR A 118 -4.62 3.44 -19.59
N GLY A 119 -4.78 4.73 -19.90
CA GLY A 119 -5.39 5.70 -18.98
C GLY A 119 -4.49 6.10 -17.81
N ALA A 120 -3.19 5.78 -17.88
CA ALA A 120 -2.19 6.25 -16.95
C ALA A 120 -1.23 7.24 -17.60
N ASP A 121 -0.69 8.14 -16.77
CA ASP A 121 0.41 9.03 -17.07
C ASP A 121 1.51 8.88 -16.01
N TRP A 122 2.53 9.72 -16.09
CA TRP A 122 3.70 9.66 -15.23
C TRP A 122 3.42 9.82 -13.73
N GLN A 123 2.22 10.22 -13.29
CA GLN A 123 1.82 10.29 -11.88
C GLN A 123 0.84 9.20 -11.46
N GLY A 124 0.41 8.31 -12.36
CA GLY A 124 -0.58 7.27 -12.05
C GLY A 124 -1.76 7.28 -13.02
N PHE A 125 -2.93 6.84 -12.57
CA PHE A 125 -4.13 6.84 -13.42
C PHE A 125 -4.72 8.24 -13.54
N VAL A 126 -5.13 8.64 -14.74
CA VAL A 126 -5.84 9.91 -14.99
C VAL A 126 -7.20 9.90 -14.29
N THR A 127 -7.83 8.73 -14.21
CA THR A 127 -9.03 8.48 -13.40
C THR A 127 -8.73 7.37 -12.42
N GLY A 128 -8.41 7.73 -11.18
CA GLY A 128 -8.22 6.76 -10.10
C GLY A 128 -7.02 7.10 -9.21
N PRO A 129 -6.27 6.11 -8.70
CA PRO A 129 -5.15 6.37 -7.81
C PRO A 129 -4.04 7.11 -8.57
N ARG A 130 -3.60 8.21 -7.97
CA ARG A 130 -2.56 9.11 -8.50
C ARG A 130 -1.65 9.55 -7.36
N CYS A 131 -0.39 9.84 -7.68
CA CYS A 131 0.55 10.44 -6.76
C CYS A 131 0.07 11.81 -6.27
N ASN A 132 0.33 12.10 -5.00
CA ASN A 132 -0.23 13.22 -4.26
C ASN A 132 0.36 14.57 -4.68
N ALA A 133 1.69 14.68 -4.78
CA ALA A 133 2.32 15.92 -5.17
C ALA A 133 2.47 16.01 -6.69
N ALA A 134 2.41 17.24 -7.21
CA ALA A 134 2.61 17.52 -8.63
C ALA A 134 3.94 16.99 -9.16
N ASP A 135 4.98 16.86 -8.33
CA ASP A 135 6.31 16.39 -8.71
C ASP A 135 6.62 14.95 -8.29
N ASP A 136 5.65 14.23 -7.70
CA ASP A 136 5.82 12.83 -7.32
C ASP A 136 5.57 11.94 -8.54
N PRO A 137 6.60 11.25 -9.09
CA PRO A 137 6.40 10.36 -10.21
C PRO A 137 5.91 8.99 -9.74
N ALA A 138 5.09 8.34 -10.56
CA ALA A 138 4.81 6.92 -10.45
C ALA A 138 6.06 6.13 -10.85
N VAL A 139 6.43 5.15 -10.02
CA VAL A 139 7.52 4.20 -10.28
C VAL A 139 7.01 2.81 -10.63
N ALA A 140 5.75 2.52 -10.29
CA ALA A 140 5.03 1.35 -10.79
C ALA A 140 3.53 1.64 -10.87
N ILE A 141 2.86 1.05 -11.85
CA ILE A 141 1.44 1.16 -12.11
C ILE A 141 0.92 -0.24 -12.46
N GLY A 142 -0.13 -0.66 -11.78
CA GLY A 142 -0.80 -1.94 -12.00
C GLY A 142 -2.31 -1.77 -12.15
N GLN A 143 -2.89 -2.53 -13.06
CA GLN A 143 -4.32 -2.61 -13.26
C GLN A 143 -4.77 -4.07 -13.25
N THR A 144 -5.77 -4.38 -12.43
CA THR A 144 -6.47 -5.67 -12.42
C THR A 144 -7.89 -5.49 -12.97
N SER A 145 -8.72 -6.53 -12.91
CA SER A 145 -10.15 -6.42 -13.26
C SER A 145 -10.96 -5.58 -12.28
N ARG A 146 -10.48 -5.42 -11.04
CA ARG A 146 -11.20 -4.74 -9.94
C ARG A 146 -10.44 -3.55 -9.36
N SER A 147 -9.11 -3.62 -9.34
CA SER A 147 -8.26 -2.71 -8.60
C SER A 147 -7.26 -2.00 -9.51
N ARG A 148 -6.89 -0.80 -9.08
CA ARG A 148 -5.80 -0.02 -9.66
C ARG A 148 -4.81 0.30 -8.57
N VAL A 149 -3.52 0.20 -8.89
CA VAL A 149 -2.43 0.45 -7.93
C VAL A 149 -1.35 1.31 -8.55
N VAL A 150 -0.80 2.22 -7.75
CA VAL A 150 0.33 3.07 -8.12
C VAL A 150 1.32 3.07 -6.97
N ILE A 151 2.60 2.85 -7.28
CA ILE A 151 3.70 3.13 -6.37
C ILE A 151 4.27 4.48 -6.78
N CYS A 152 4.30 5.41 -5.85
CA CYS A 152 4.75 6.78 -6.07
C CYS A 152 6.06 7.02 -5.35
N GLN A 153 6.93 7.84 -5.94
CA GLN A 153 8.13 8.35 -5.29
C GLN A 153 7.90 9.75 -4.76
N VAL A 154 8.38 10.02 -3.54
CA VAL A 154 8.28 11.36 -2.97
C VAL A 154 9.31 12.27 -3.62
N GLY A 155 8.83 13.19 -4.46
CA GLY A 155 9.63 14.05 -5.32
C GLY A 155 10.75 13.26 -6.01
N ASN A 156 11.99 13.73 -5.83
CA ASN A 156 13.18 13.09 -6.38
C ASN A 156 13.92 12.18 -5.36
N GLN A 157 13.26 11.75 -4.28
CA GLN A 157 13.88 10.95 -3.23
C GLN A 157 13.82 9.45 -3.58
N THR A 158 14.87 8.95 -4.22
CA THR A 158 14.98 7.53 -4.60
C THR A 158 14.73 6.59 -3.42
N GLY A 159 13.86 5.60 -3.62
CA GLY A 159 13.52 4.60 -2.60
C GLY A 159 12.56 5.09 -1.51
N ARG A 160 12.21 6.38 -1.48
CA ARG A 160 11.15 6.88 -0.60
C ARG A 160 9.82 6.82 -1.34
N TRP A 161 9.12 5.71 -1.14
CA TRP A 161 7.88 5.43 -1.84
C TRP A 161 6.65 5.49 -0.92
N TYR A 162 5.49 5.65 -1.55
CA TYR A 162 4.18 5.38 -0.98
C TYR A 162 3.30 4.66 -2.02
N TYR A 163 2.38 3.85 -1.54
CA TYR A 163 1.44 3.07 -2.32
C TYR A 163 0.09 3.78 -2.36
N LYS A 164 -0.57 3.81 -3.52
CA LYS A 164 -1.95 4.23 -3.72
C LYS A 164 -2.71 3.08 -4.34
N GLY A 165 -3.69 2.54 -3.63
CA GLY A 165 -4.60 1.52 -4.14
C GLY A 165 -6.00 2.06 -4.24
N GLN A 166 -6.74 1.64 -5.25
CA GLN A 166 -8.17 1.86 -5.35
C GLN A 166 -8.86 0.58 -5.82
N ALA A 167 -9.87 0.18 -5.06
CA ALA A 167 -10.77 -0.93 -5.35
C ALA A 167 -12.22 -0.44 -5.20
N PRO A 168 -13.24 -1.24 -5.56
CA PRO A 168 -14.64 -0.85 -5.38
C PRO A 168 -15.01 -0.51 -3.94
N GLU A 169 -14.33 -1.14 -2.97
CA GLU A 169 -14.51 -0.92 -1.54
C GLU A 169 -13.94 0.42 -1.06
N GLY A 170 -13.06 1.05 -1.86
CA GLY A 170 -12.46 2.34 -1.54
C GLY A 170 -10.99 2.45 -1.95
N GLY A 171 -10.39 3.56 -1.56
CA GLY A 171 -8.97 3.84 -1.75
C GLY A 171 -8.16 3.70 -0.46
N ILE A 172 -6.90 3.34 -0.59
CA ILE A 172 -5.95 3.31 0.53
C ILE A 172 -4.59 3.87 0.10
N GLU A 173 -3.93 4.56 1.03
CA GLU A 173 -2.55 4.99 0.89
C GLU A 173 -1.70 4.36 1.99
N LEU A 174 -0.56 3.77 1.61
CA LEU A 174 0.36 3.12 2.54
C LEU A 174 1.76 3.67 2.34
N GLN A 175 2.44 3.94 3.46
CA GLN A 175 3.78 4.52 3.43
C GLN A 175 4.85 3.42 3.33
N PHE A 176 6.00 3.80 2.78
CA PHE A 176 7.22 2.99 2.76
C PHE A 176 7.09 1.58 2.14
N PRO A 177 6.52 1.42 0.93
CA PRO A 177 6.68 0.18 0.18
C PRO A 177 8.16 -0.16 0.02
N THR A 178 8.48 -1.44 0.08
CA THR A 178 9.81 -1.97 -0.27
C THR A 178 9.74 -2.66 -1.63
N ARG A 179 10.88 -2.87 -2.28
CA ARG A 179 10.96 -3.56 -3.58
C ARG A 179 11.91 -4.74 -3.51
N VAL A 180 11.47 -5.88 -4.04
CA VAL A 180 12.27 -7.08 -4.23
C VAL A 180 12.08 -7.55 -5.67
N GLY A 181 13.12 -7.45 -6.50
CA GLY A 181 12.99 -7.65 -7.94
C GLY A 181 11.94 -6.69 -8.51
N ASN A 182 10.96 -7.21 -9.26
CA ASN A 182 9.87 -6.40 -9.81
C ASN A 182 8.63 -6.31 -8.90
N THR A 183 8.71 -6.82 -7.67
CA THR A 183 7.58 -6.84 -6.73
C THR A 183 7.75 -5.75 -5.69
N PHE A 184 6.71 -4.93 -5.52
CA PHE A 184 6.62 -3.98 -4.43
C PHE A 184 5.76 -4.55 -3.30
N GLU A 185 6.19 -4.35 -2.06
CA GLU A 185 5.47 -4.74 -0.87
C GLU A 185 5.13 -3.51 -0.03
N ALA A 186 3.84 -3.18 0.07
CA ALA A 186 3.34 -2.20 1.04
C ALA A 186 2.70 -2.92 2.24
N ARG A 187 2.65 -2.28 3.40
CA ARG A 187 2.13 -2.88 4.64
C ARG A 187 1.10 -2.00 5.33
N ASN A 188 0.09 -2.65 5.89
CA ASN A 188 -0.86 -2.07 6.84
C ASN A 188 -1.00 -3.04 8.03
N GLY A 189 -0.27 -2.79 9.12
CA GLY A 189 -0.17 -3.73 10.23
C GLY A 189 0.34 -5.10 9.77
N ALA A 190 -0.46 -6.15 9.96
CA ALA A 190 -0.15 -7.52 9.54
C ALA A 190 -0.47 -7.81 8.05
N VAL A 191 -1.19 -6.91 7.38
CA VAL A 191 -1.58 -7.06 5.98
C VAL A 191 -0.46 -6.57 5.07
N ARG A 192 -0.07 -7.39 4.09
CA ARG A 192 0.92 -7.05 3.06
C ARG A 192 0.25 -7.02 1.70
N TYR A 193 0.56 -5.98 0.93
CA TYR A 193 0.10 -5.76 -0.43
C TYR A 193 1.28 -5.98 -1.37
N LEU A 194 1.27 -7.11 -2.06
CA LEU A 194 2.32 -7.53 -2.98
C LEU A 194 1.90 -7.16 -4.40
N VAL A 195 2.52 -6.14 -4.95
CA VAL A 195 2.29 -5.64 -6.30
C VAL A 195 3.38 -6.19 -7.20
N SER A 196 3.03 -7.12 -8.09
CA SER A 196 3.96 -7.73 -9.03
C SER A 196 3.46 -7.59 -10.48
N PRO A 197 4.31 -7.86 -11.50
CA PRO A 197 3.85 -7.90 -12.88
C PRO A 197 2.77 -8.95 -13.15
N ALA A 198 2.65 -9.99 -12.31
CA ALA A 198 1.72 -11.08 -12.50
C ALA A 198 0.40 -10.90 -11.74
N SER A 199 0.44 -10.33 -10.54
CA SER A 199 -0.74 -10.14 -9.70
C SER A 199 -0.57 -9.04 -8.65
N LEU A 200 -1.72 -8.54 -8.18
CA LEU A 200 -1.86 -7.89 -6.88
C LEU A 200 -2.32 -8.95 -5.86
N THR A 201 -1.44 -9.28 -4.91
CA THR A 201 -1.75 -10.26 -3.86
C THR A 201 -1.78 -9.58 -2.50
N ILE A 202 -2.88 -9.73 -1.77
CA ILE A 202 -3.03 -9.23 -0.41
C ILE A 202 -2.96 -10.42 0.54
N VAL A 203 -2.04 -10.38 1.49
CA VAL A 203 -1.85 -11.45 2.48
C VAL A 203 -1.92 -10.92 3.91
N GLU A 204 -2.47 -11.71 4.82
CA GLU A 204 -2.51 -11.42 6.26
C GLU A 204 -2.16 -12.69 7.04
N GLY A 205 -1.22 -12.59 7.97
CA GLY A 205 -0.84 -13.74 8.82
C GLY A 205 -0.36 -14.97 8.03
N GLY A 206 0.12 -14.81 6.80
CA GLY A 206 0.52 -15.90 5.91
C GLY A 206 -0.60 -16.50 5.04
N SER A 207 -1.85 -16.07 5.23
CA SER A 207 -2.98 -16.47 4.38
C SER A 207 -3.21 -15.44 3.28
N VAL A 208 -3.56 -15.90 2.08
CA VAL A 208 -3.95 -15.03 0.97
C VAL A 208 -5.39 -14.59 1.18
N LEU A 209 -5.59 -13.29 1.40
CA LEU A 209 -6.93 -12.68 1.46
C LEU A 209 -7.48 -12.48 0.04
N THR A 210 -6.62 -11.97 -0.85
CA THR A 210 -7.00 -11.64 -2.22
C THR A 210 -5.82 -11.94 -3.15
N ASN A 211 -6.12 -12.50 -4.33
CA ASN A 211 -5.18 -12.60 -5.44
C ASN A 211 -5.89 -12.15 -6.72
N GLU A 212 -5.46 -11.01 -7.26
CA GLU A 212 -6.01 -10.42 -8.47
C GLU A 212 -4.96 -10.48 -9.60
N PRO A 213 -5.24 -11.18 -10.71
CA PRO A 213 -4.36 -11.18 -11.87
C PRO A 213 -4.13 -9.77 -12.41
N MET A 214 -2.86 -9.49 -12.76
CA MET A 214 -2.47 -8.21 -13.33
C MET A 214 -2.80 -8.21 -14.83
N LEU A 215 -3.71 -7.34 -15.24
CA LEU A 215 -4.11 -7.18 -16.65
C LEU A 215 -3.18 -6.24 -17.40
N ALA A 216 -2.63 -5.25 -16.71
CA ALA A 216 -1.60 -4.36 -17.24
C ALA A 216 -0.64 -3.96 -16.13
N TYR A 217 0.65 -3.91 -16.46
CA TYR A 217 1.69 -3.53 -15.53
C TYR A 217 2.76 -2.70 -16.22
N TRP A 218 3.25 -1.71 -15.49
CA TRP A 218 4.43 -0.94 -15.85
C TRP A 218 5.21 -0.61 -14.58
N SER A 219 6.54 -0.66 -14.65
CA SER A 219 7.39 -0.15 -13.59
C SER A 219 8.72 0.34 -14.15
N LEU A 220 9.37 1.24 -13.40
CA LEU A 220 10.75 1.55 -13.66
C LEU A 220 11.64 0.30 -13.45
N PRO A 221 12.74 0.19 -14.20
CA PRO A 221 13.83 -0.72 -13.83
C PRO A 221 14.32 -0.36 -12.43
N GLY A 222 14.85 -1.32 -11.70
CA GLY A 222 15.52 -1.02 -10.44
C GLY A 222 16.54 -2.06 -10.10
#